data_AF-G0LI54-F1
#
_entry.id   AF-G0LI54-F1
#
_cell.length_a   1.000
_cell.length_b   1.000
_cell.length_c   1.000
_cell.angle_alpha   90.00
_cell.angle_beta   90.00
_cell.angle_gamma   90.00
#
_symmetry.space_group_name_H-M   'P 1'
#
loop_
_entity.id
_entity.type
_entity.pdbx_description
1 polymer ?
#
loop_
_entity_poly.entity_id
_entity_poly.type
_entity_poly.pdbx_seq_one_letter_code
_entity_poly.pdbx_strand_id
1 'polypeptide(L)'
;MAEIAVLHNTLDFHGGADAVCLAVCDALQDSHAVSLITCSVTSPSTLADRFDIDLDTDELSIVTPPGGTLFARALAGAAPIIGSQLPFRSAVLRQFFLQITNEYDIAVSTANEFSLPLPSVQYIHYPQFRANTNERRTIDDHVQMKSNSHGQYDVDMSSSSESNSTLQETGIESAEQTAPTSQAQFKKKTEQDKPDLDDRLEDVEYDNPDNNTAGNSGYLNQIWTRLAAPEDGMSVSNSTQTAPATFLANSTWTAAVIANRYNIDPVVCHPPVDPIYGGRSWDEREDGVVVVGRLAPDKRPLDAISIVDAVRSQGHDLHLHIVGTAPDAYRDYAATVTTKAADRSYVSVEEDIPRSRLETLLCTHKYGLNLKPREHFGLSVAEYVAAGMVAFAPASGGQVDVLDRQNNRLFDSFEDAVMKIDTAIMTDERPQLPRNRFNRDRFDASIISHVEEMLSQ
;
A
#
# COMPACT_ATOMS: atom_id res chain seq x y z
N MET A 1 5.71 23.93 22.87
CA MET A 1 4.46 23.79 22.13
C MET A 1 4.56 24.70 20.92
N ALA A 2 4.58 24.10 19.74
CA ALA A 2 4.68 24.80 18.46
C ALA A 2 3.31 24.79 17.77
N GLU A 3 3.08 25.71 16.85
CA GLU A 3 1.90 25.76 15.99
C GLU A 3 2.17 24.97 14.71
N ILE A 4 1.52 23.81 14.55
CA ILE A 4 1.74 22.89 13.43
C ILE A 4 0.56 22.89 12.48
N ALA A 5 0.82 23.13 11.19
CA ALA A 5 -0.16 22.95 10.13
C ALA A 5 -0.04 21.57 9.49
N VAL A 6 -1.08 20.73 9.59
CA VAL A 6 -1.18 19.48 8.83
C VAL A 6 -1.96 19.75 7.55
N LEU A 7 -1.35 19.58 6.38
CA LEU A 7 -2.00 19.81 5.08
C LEU A 7 -2.45 18.50 4.46
N HIS A 8 -3.77 18.38 4.24
CA HIS A 8 -4.37 17.24 3.56
C HIS A 8 -5.44 17.67 2.56
N ASN A 9 -5.37 17.19 1.33
CA ASN A 9 -6.16 17.71 0.21
C ASN A 9 -7.65 17.37 0.31
N THR A 10 -7.99 16.13 0.68
CA THR A 10 -9.38 15.75 0.95
C THR A 10 -9.43 14.46 1.77
N LEU A 11 -10.37 14.40 2.70
CA LEU A 11 -10.73 13.26 3.52
C LEU A 11 -11.91 12.46 2.91
N ASP A 12 -12.35 12.81 1.70
CA ASP A 12 -13.56 12.24 1.10
C ASP A 12 -13.33 10.89 0.42
N PHE A 13 -12.10 10.37 0.42
CA PHE A 13 -11.78 9.07 -0.19
C PHE A 13 -11.96 7.90 0.77
N HIS A 14 -11.92 8.16 2.08
CA HIS A 14 -12.02 7.18 3.15
C HIS A 14 -10.98 6.06 2.96
N GLY A 15 -9.79 6.46 2.53
CA GLY A 15 -8.69 5.57 2.17
C GLY A 15 -7.53 5.63 3.16
N GLY A 16 -6.48 4.87 2.87
CA GLY A 16 -5.30 4.82 3.74
C GLY A 16 -4.52 6.13 3.87
N ALA A 17 -4.61 7.04 2.89
CA ALA A 17 -4.00 8.37 3.01
C ALA A 17 -4.72 9.23 4.06
N ASP A 18 -6.05 9.19 4.07
CA ASP A 18 -6.92 9.87 5.02
C ASP A 18 -6.67 9.33 6.44
N ALA A 19 -6.51 8.01 6.60
CA ALA A 19 -6.15 7.39 7.87
C ALA A 19 -4.79 7.86 8.39
N VAL A 20 -3.77 7.93 7.52
CA VAL A 20 -2.45 8.46 7.87
C VAL A 20 -2.51 9.93 8.25
N CYS A 21 -3.34 10.75 7.57
CA CYS A 21 -3.53 12.15 7.94
C CYS A 21 -4.00 12.28 9.39
N LEU A 22 -4.98 11.48 9.79
CA LEU A 22 -5.50 11.52 11.15
C LEU A 22 -4.49 10.97 12.16
N ALA A 23 -3.76 9.91 11.82
CA ALA A 23 -2.68 9.39 12.67
C ALA A 23 -1.55 10.42 12.89
N VAL A 24 -1.23 11.23 11.88
CA VAL A 24 -0.27 12.34 12.04
C VAL A 24 -0.81 13.43 12.97
N CYS A 25 -2.10 13.77 12.87
CA CYS A 25 -2.70 14.75 13.78
C CYS A 25 -2.67 14.24 15.23
N ASP A 26 -3.09 12.99 15.41
CA ASP A 26 -3.10 12.25 16.67
C ASP A 26 -1.71 12.21 17.32
N ALA A 27 -0.67 11.81 16.57
CA ALA A 27 0.70 11.75 17.06
C ALA A 27 1.27 13.10 17.54
N LEU A 28 0.76 14.23 17.03
CA LEU A 28 1.32 15.55 17.28
C LEU A 28 0.51 16.37 18.31
N GLN A 29 -0.78 16.06 18.49
CA GLN A 29 -1.67 16.84 19.37
C GLN A 29 -1.24 16.80 20.84
N ASP A 30 -0.56 15.73 21.26
CA ASP A 30 -0.09 15.56 22.65
C ASP A 30 0.95 16.61 23.09
N SER A 31 1.70 17.19 22.14
CA SER A 31 2.85 18.08 22.44
C SER A 31 2.79 19.45 21.74
N HIS A 32 1.88 19.61 20.77
CA HIS A 32 1.79 20.79 19.89
C HIS A 32 0.35 21.20 19.65
N ALA A 33 0.14 22.48 19.28
CA ALA A 33 -1.13 22.91 18.72
C ALA A 33 -1.19 22.45 17.27
N VAL A 34 -2.21 21.67 16.91
CA VAL A 34 -2.36 21.11 15.56
C VAL A 34 -3.56 21.72 14.87
N SER A 35 -3.33 22.25 13.66
CA SER A 35 -4.40 22.66 12.75
C SER A 35 -4.40 21.82 11.47
N LEU A 36 -5.51 21.14 11.20
CA LEU A 36 -5.74 20.42 9.96
C LEU A 36 -6.27 21.37 8.88
N ILE A 37 -5.45 21.64 7.87
CA ILE A 37 -5.79 22.46 6.70
C ILE A 37 -6.29 21.54 5.59
N THR A 38 -7.60 21.56 5.32
CA THR A 38 -8.22 20.61 4.38
C THR A 38 -9.42 21.16 3.61
N CYS A 39 -9.64 20.61 2.41
CA CYS A 39 -10.81 20.85 1.56
C CYS A 39 -11.70 19.60 1.49
N SER A 40 -12.39 19.30 2.58
CA SER A 40 -13.17 18.06 2.73
C SER A 40 -14.63 18.34 3.04
N VAL A 41 -15.49 17.42 2.60
CA VAL A 41 -16.90 17.36 3.07
C VAL A 41 -16.99 16.49 4.32
N THR A 42 -16.18 15.45 4.40
CA THR A 42 -16.09 14.51 5.51
C THR A 42 -15.40 15.16 6.71
N SER A 43 -16.02 15.04 7.88
CA SER A 43 -15.42 15.48 9.15
C SER A 43 -14.36 14.50 9.64
N PRO A 44 -13.26 14.98 10.26
CA PRO A 44 -12.24 14.12 10.85
C PRO A 44 -12.78 13.08 11.85
N SER A 45 -13.75 13.45 12.70
CA SER A 45 -14.38 12.55 13.68
C SER A 45 -14.99 11.29 13.04
N THR A 46 -15.70 11.46 11.92
CA THR A 46 -16.32 10.35 11.19
C THR A 46 -15.28 9.36 10.64
N LEU A 47 -14.10 9.85 10.29
CA LEU A 47 -13.00 9.00 9.82
C LEU A 47 -12.20 8.40 10.96
N ALA A 48 -12.00 9.14 12.05
CA ALA A 48 -11.37 8.63 13.25
C ALA A 48 -12.12 7.41 13.78
N ASP A 49 -13.45 7.49 13.90
CA ASP A 49 -14.31 6.36 14.27
C ASP A 49 -14.19 5.18 13.28
N ARG A 50 -14.06 5.47 11.99
CA ARG A 50 -13.97 4.44 10.93
C ARG A 50 -12.64 3.67 10.99
N PHE A 51 -11.56 4.36 11.34
CA PHE A 51 -10.21 3.83 11.36
C PHE A 51 -9.69 3.49 12.76
N ASP A 52 -10.54 3.63 13.79
CA ASP A 52 -10.19 3.40 15.20
C ASP A 52 -8.98 4.22 15.64
N ILE A 53 -9.04 5.54 15.39
CA ILE A 53 -8.00 6.52 15.73
C ILE A 53 -8.49 7.34 16.91
N ASP A 54 -7.70 7.39 17.99
CA ASP A 54 -8.00 8.13 19.24
C ASP A 54 -7.71 9.63 19.10
N LEU A 55 -8.34 10.26 18.10
CA LEU A 55 -8.12 11.67 17.78
C LEU A 55 -8.98 12.59 18.66
N ASP A 56 -8.38 13.52 19.40
CA ASP A 56 -9.12 14.56 20.11
C ASP A 56 -9.59 15.63 19.11
N THR A 57 -10.80 15.44 18.59
CA THR A 57 -11.37 16.37 17.62
C THR A 57 -11.80 17.71 18.20
N ASP A 58 -11.87 17.83 19.53
CA ASP A 58 -12.18 19.11 20.19
C ASP A 58 -10.92 19.99 20.31
N GLU A 59 -9.74 19.37 20.46
CA GLU A 59 -8.45 20.07 20.43
C GLU A 59 -7.91 20.30 19.01
N LEU A 60 -8.33 19.51 18.02
CA LEU A 60 -7.94 19.67 16.63
C LEU A 60 -8.65 20.85 15.93
N SER A 61 -7.90 21.90 15.61
CA SER A 61 -8.41 23.01 14.80
C SER A 61 -8.56 22.61 13.32
N ILE A 62 -9.75 22.77 12.74
CA ILE A 62 -10.00 22.50 11.32
C ILE A 62 -10.10 23.81 10.55
N VAL A 63 -9.18 24.01 9.60
CA VAL A 63 -9.14 25.22 8.75
C VAL A 63 -9.46 24.84 7.31
N THR A 64 -10.58 25.37 6.81
CA THR A 64 -11.02 25.14 5.42
C THR A 64 -10.93 26.43 4.62
N PRO A 65 -10.39 26.41 3.39
CA PRO A 65 -10.40 27.59 2.52
C PRO A 65 -11.83 28.13 2.33
N PRO A 66 -12.03 29.46 2.21
CA PRO A 66 -13.34 30.03 1.91
C PRO A 66 -13.96 29.41 0.66
N GLY A 67 -15.17 28.84 0.79
CA GLY A 67 -15.84 28.11 -0.29
C GLY A 67 -15.28 26.70 -0.56
N GLY A 68 -14.30 26.23 0.22
CA GLY A 68 -13.63 24.94 0.08
C GLY A 68 -14.59 23.75 0.13
N THR A 69 -15.62 23.78 0.98
CA THR A 69 -16.65 22.73 1.04
C THR A 69 -17.52 22.69 -0.23
N LEU A 70 -17.86 23.85 -0.78
CA LEU A 70 -18.62 23.93 -2.04
C LEU A 70 -17.77 23.42 -3.20
N PHE A 71 -16.49 23.78 -3.23
CA PHE A 71 -15.51 23.30 -4.18
C PHE A 71 -15.31 21.78 -4.08
N ALA A 72 -15.19 21.24 -2.86
CA ALA A 72 -15.07 19.80 -2.62
C ALA A 72 -16.30 19.04 -3.14
N ARG A 73 -17.52 19.53 -2.86
CA ARG A 73 -18.78 18.97 -3.39
C ARG A 73 -18.84 19.02 -4.92
N ALA A 74 -18.44 20.13 -5.53
CA ALA A 74 -18.44 20.28 -6.98
C ALA A 74 -17.45 19.30 -7.64
N LEU A 75 -16.25 19.14 -7.09
CA LEU A 75 -15.27 18.17 -7.58
C LEU A 75 -15.70 16.73 -7.35
N ALA A 76 -16.32 16.40 -6.21
CA ALA A 76 -16.86 15.08 -5.95
C ALA A 76 -17.94 14.70 -6.99
N GLY A 77 -18.85 15.63 -7.31
CA GLY A 77 -19.86 15.43 -8.36
C GLY A 77 -19.28 15.31 -9.77
N ALA A 78 -18.12 15.91 -10.03
CA ALA A 78 -17.43 15.84 -11.32
C ALA A 78 -16.38 14.71 -11.41
N ALA A 79 -16.00 14.09 -10.29
CA ALA A 79 -14.96 13.06 -10.21
C ALA A 79 -15.15 11.88 -11.19
N PRO A 80 -16.37 11.41 -11.49
CA PRO A 80 -16.57 10.37 -12.52
C PRO A 80 -16.14 10.78 -13.92
N ILE A 81 -16.08 12.09 -14.21
CA ILE A 81 -15.80 12.64 -15.55
C ILE A 81 -14.34 13.10 -15.66
N ILE A 82 -13.79 13.72 -14.60
CA ILE A 82 -12.47 14.35 -14.64
C ILE A 82 -11.44 13.69 -13.71
N GLY A 83 -11.79 12.62 -12.99
CA GLY A 83 -10.92 11.95 -12.02
C GLY A 83 -10.69 12.76 -10.75
N SER A 84 -9.76 12.32 -9.91
CA SER A 84 -9.51 12.89 -8.57
C SER A 84 -8.82 14.26 -8.58
N GLN A 85 -8.20 14.68 -9.69
CA GLN A 85 -7.50 15.96 -9.87
C GLN A 85 -6.64 16.36 -8.64
N LEU A 86 -5.93 15.39 -8.05
CA LEU A 86 -5.12 15.61 -6.84
C LEU A 86 -4.11 16.75 -6.99
N PRO A 87 -3.36 16.89 -8.10
CA PRO A 87 -2.41 18.00 -8.26
C PRO A 87 -3.09 19.38 -8.23
N PHE A 88 -4.30 19.48 -8.78
CA PHE A 88 -5.08 20.73 -8.75
C PHE A 88 -5.59 21.03 -7.34
N ARG A 89 -6.15 20.04 -6.64
CA ARG A 89 -6.58 20.18 -5.23
C ARG A 89 -5.41 20.63 -4.35
N SER A 90 -4.24 20.02 -4.54
CA SER A 90 -3.00 20.41 -3.86
C SER A 90 -2.60 21.84 -4.20
N ALA A 91 -2.63 22.27 -5.46
CA ALA A 91 -2.32 23.65 -5.84
C ALA A 91 -3.27 24.69 -5.21
N VAL A 92 -4.58 24.39 -5.13
CA VAL A 92 -5.57 25.25 -4.46
C VAL A 92 -5.32 25.32 -2.96
N LEU A 93 -5.11 24.18 -2.31
CA LEU A 93 -4.82 24.11 -0.87
C LEU A 93 -3.56 24.91 -0.53
N ARG A 94 -2.50 24.73 -1.33
CA ARG A 94 -1.25 25.49 -1.21
C ARG A 94 -1.49 26.99 -1.33
N GLN A 95 -2.23 27.43 -2.35
CA GLN A 95 -2.47 28.85 -2.58
C GLN A 95 -3.21 29.51 -1.42
N PHE A 96 -4.16 28.80 -0.80
CA PHE A 96 -4.80 29.24 0.43
C PHE A 96 -3.81 29.26 1.60
N PHE A 97 -3.06 28.18 1.80
CA PHE A 97 -2.12 28.07 2.91
C PHE A 97 -1.06 29.17 2.92
N LEU A 98 -0.59 29.62 1.74
CA LEU A 98 0.32 30.77 1.62
C LEU A 98 -0.22 32.07 2.26
N GLN A 99 -1.55 32.20 2.43
CA GLN A 99 -2.17 33.38 3.04
C GLN A 99 -2.14 33.34 4.57
N ILE A 100 -2.00 32.14 5.16
CA ILE A 100 -2.07 31.90 6.61
C ILE A 100 -0.75 31.32 7.16
N THR A 101 0.29 31.18 6.32
CA THR A 101 1.55 30.52 6.70
C THR A 101 2.28 31.16 7.88
N ASN A 102 2.03 32.44 8.18
CA ASN A 102 2.68 33.16 9.28
C ASN A 102 2.11 32.78 10.66
N GLU A 103 1.04 31.98 10.70
CA GLU A 103 0.42 31.49 11.93
C GLU A 103 1.06 30.19 12.44
N TYR A 104 2.00 29.60 11.67
CA TYR A 104 2.55 28.27 11.94
C TYR A 104 4.08 28.28 11.95
N ASP A 105 4.65 27.46 12.82
CA ASP A 105 6.11 27.27 12.94
C ASP A 105 6.62 26.25 11.91
N ILE A 106 5.84 25.20 11.65
CA ILE A 106 6.18 24.09 10.74
C ILE A 106 4.92 23.55 10.05
N ALA A 107 5.10 22.99 8.85
CA ALA A 107 4.04 22.28 8.13
C ALA A 107 4.33 20.77 8.01
N VAL A 108 3.31 19.94 8.19
CA VAL A 108 3.35 18.52 7.86
C VAL A 108 2.39 18.25 6.71
N SER A 109 2.92 17.84 5.56
CA SER A 109 2.08 17.45 4.44
C SER A 109 1.78 15.96 4.49
N THR A 110 0.50 15.61 4.49
CA THR A 110 0.02 14.24 4.19
C THR A 110 -0.72 14.20 2.84
N ALA A 111 -0.73 15.32 2.11
CA ALA A 111 -1.21 15.44 0.73
C ALA A 111 -0.08 15.23 -0.31
N ASN A 112 0.88 14.35 0.02
CA ASN A 112 2.13 14.15 -0.73
C ASN A 112 3.03 15.39 -0.73
N GLU A 113 3.69 15.69 -1.84
CA GLU A 113 4.70 16.73 -1.93
C GLU A 113 4.13 18.13 -2.25
N PHE A 114 4.69 19.17 -1.60
CA PHE A 114 4.46 20.60 -1.82
C PHE A 114 5.77 21.40 -1.83
N SER A 115 5.79 22.54 -2.52
CA SER A 115 6.76 23.60 -2.26
C SER A 115 6.22 24.59 -1.21
N LEU A 116 6.77 24.62 0.01
CA LEU A 116 6.29 25.47 1.11
C LEU A 116 7.32 26.54 1.51
N PRO A 117 6.88 27.72 1.98
CA PRO A 117 7.76 28.81 2.39
C PRO A 117 8.25 28.69 3.85
N LEU A 118 7.86 27.63 4.57
CA LEU A 118 8.26 27.34 5.95
C LEU A 118 8.80 25.90 6.05
N PRO A 119 9.59 25.58 7.10
CA PRO A 119 10.09 24.22 7.34
C PRO A 119 8.96 23.19 7.22
N SER A 120 9.24 22.02 6.65
CA SER A 120 8.21 21.00 6.47
C SER A 120 8.66 19.55 6.54
N VAL A 121 7.76 18.69 7.00
CA VAL A 121 7.83 17.24 6.83
C VAL A 121 6.80 16.83 5.78
N GLN A 122 7.22 16.11 4.75
CA GLN A 122 6.35 15.76 3.62
C GLN A 122 6.20 14.25 3.49
N TYR A 123 5.06 13.75 3.93
CA TYR A 123 4.68 12.35 3.84
C TYR A 123 4.06 12.05 2.46
N ILE A 124 4.80 11.30 1.64
CA ILE A 124 4.44 10.97 0.27
C ILE A 124 3.89 9.55 0.21
N HIS A 125 2.61 9.44 -0.13
CA HIS A 125 1.96 8.18 -0.44
C HIS A 125 2.31 7.70 -1.84
N TYR A 126 2.32 8.63 -2.80
CA TYR A 126 2.82 8.45 -4.16
C TYR A 126 2.98 9.82 -4.79
N PRO A 127 4.07 10.09 -5.52
CA PRO A 127 4.28 11.43 -6.03
C PRO A 127 3.25 11.85 -7.08
N GLN A 128 2.75 13.08 -6.95
CA GLN A 128 1.61 13.61 -7.70
C GLN A 128 2.01 14.57 -8.82
N PHE A 129 3.19 15.18 -8.76
CA PHE A 129 3.70 16.06 -9.80
C PHE A 129 4.67 15.35 -10.75
N ARG A 130 4.98 16.01 -11.87
CA ARG A 130 6.02 15.59 -12.84
C ARG A 130 5.85 14.18 -13.45
N ALA A 131 4.62 13.68 -13.53
CA ALA A 131 4.27 12.35 -14.03
C ALA A 131 4.66 12.01 -15.50
N ASN A 132 5.31 12.93 -16.24
CA ASN A 132 5.68 12.76 -17.66
C ASN A 132 7.15 12.34 -17.87
N THR A 133 7.93 12.09 -16.83
CA THR A 133 9.23 11.43 -16.95
C THR A 133 9.02 9.92 -17.18
N ASN A 134 9.69 9.33 -18.18
CA ASN A 134 9.51 7.94 -18.63
C ASN A 134 9.70 6.91 -17.49
N GLU A 135 8.63 6.58 -16.76
CA GLU A 135 8.67 5.73 -15.55
C GLU A 135 8.42 4.23 -15.80
N ARG A 136 8.26 3.81 -17.04
CA ARG A 136 7.69 2.47 -17.34
C ARG A 136 8.66 1.30 -17.23
N ARG A 137 9.97 1.50 -17.03
CA ARG A 137 10.95 0.39 -17.04
C ARG A 137 12.06 0.45 -15.99
N THR A 138 12.25 1.56 -15.28
CA THR A 138 13.44 1.77 -14.42
C THR A 138 13.23 1.43 -12.94
N ILE A 139 11.98 1.37 -12.45
CA ILE A 139 11.71 1.22 -11.02
C ILE A 139 11.88 -0.23 -10.54
N ASP A 140 11.35 -1.21 -11.30
CA ASP A 140 11.42 -2.63 -10.89
C ASP A 140 12.88 -3.16 -10.88
N ASP A 141 13.71 -2.71 -11.83
CA ASP A 141 15.14 -3.02 -11.88
C ASP A 141 15.92 -2.38 -10.71
N HIS A 142 15.57 -1.15 -10.30
CA HIS A 142 16.24 -0.45 -9.20
C HIS A 142 15.88 -1.00 -7.82
N VAL A 143 14.63 -1.40 -7.59
CA VAL A 143 14.23 -2.04 -6.32
C VAL A 143 14.90 -3.40 -6.17
N GLN A 144 15.04 -4.19 -7.25
CA GLN A 144 15.84 -5.41 -7.22
C GLN A 144 17.33 -5.12 -6.93
N MET A 145 17.92 -4.10 -7.56
CA MET A 145 19.34 -3.76 -7.32
C MET A 145 19.66 -3.26 -5.90
N LYS A 146 18.87 -2.34 -5.32
CA LYS A 146 19.09 -1.87 -3.92
C LYS A 146 18.86 -2.97 -2.89
N SER A 147 17.96 -3.91 -3.16
CA SER A 147 17.73 -5.06 -2.28
C SER A 147 18.90 -6.07 -2.29
N ASN A 148 19.57 -6.24 -3.44
CA ASN A 148 20.75 -7.09 -3.54
C ASN A 148 21.99 -6.47 -2.86
N SER A 149 22.04 -5.15 -2.70
CA SER A 149 23.18 -4.46 -2.08
C SER A 149 23.09 -4.32 -0.55
N HIS A 150 21.93 -4.60 0.07
CA HIS A 150 21.73 -4.53 1.54
C HIS A 150 21.84 -5.89 2.25
N GLY A 151 22.21 -6.96 1.54
CA GLY A 151 22.43 -8.29 2.12
C GLY A 151 23.76 -8.49 2.84
N GLN A 152 24.53 -7.42 3.08
CA GLN A 152 25.88 -7.52 3.64
C GLN A 152 26.09 -6.47 4.73
N TYR A 153 25.43 -6.69 5.87
CA TYR A 153 25.85 -6.11 7.14
C TYR A 153 26.23 -7.25 8.07
N ASP A 154 27.53 -7.33 8.35
CA ASP A 154 28.14 -8.22 9.32
C ASP A 154 27.52 -7.99 10.70
N VAL A 155 26.91 -9.03 11.24
CA VAL A 155 26.54 -9.10 12.65
C VAL A 155 27.81 -9.38 13.44
N ASP A 156 28.41 -8.31 13.97
CA ASP A 156 29.54 -8.35 14.87
C ASP A 156 29.06 -8.83 16.26
N MET A 157 28.85 -10.14 16.39
CA MET A 157 28.61 -10.81 17.68
C MET A 157 29.95 -11.08 18.35
N SER A 158 30.35 -10.16 19.21
CA SER A 158 31.38 -10.39 20.20
C SER A 158 30.91 -11.48 21.19
N SER A 159 31.51 -12.66 21.11
CA SER A 159 31.47 -13.63 22.22
C SER A 159 32.87 -14.21 22.43
N SER A 160 33.32 -14.01 23.66
CA SER A 160 34.58 -14.40 24.27
C SER A 160 34.95 -15.87 24.12
N SER A 161 36.26 -16.06 23.97
CA SER A 161 37.06 -17.29 24.03
C SER A 161 36.83 -18.19 25.25
N GLU A 162 36.90 -19.51 25.03
CA GLU A 162 37.64 -20.54 25.80
C GLU A 162 37.31 -21.93 25.17
N SER A 163 38.17 -22.51 24.34
CA SER A 163 39.30 -23.43 24.62
C SER A 163 38.95 -24.93 24.67
N ASN A 164 39.69 -25.71 23.86
CA ASN A 164 39.97 -27.17 23.91
C ASN A 164 38.81 -28.14 23.56
N SER A 165 38.98 -29.28 22.86
CA SER A 165 40.11 -29.93 22.19
C SER A 165 39.58 -31.23 21.51
N THR A 166 40.34 -31.76 20.55
CA THR A 166 40.50 -33.22 20.25
C THR A 166 39.55 -33.91 19.25
N LEU A 167 40.08 -34.07 18.03
CA LEU A 167 40.22 -35.28 17.20
C LEU A 167 39.14 -36.39 17.29
N GLN A 168 38.54 -36.74 16.15
CA GLN A 168 38.75 -38.05 15.52
C GLN A 168 38.17 -38.15 14.09
N GLU A 169 39.06 -38.34 13.12
CA GLU A 169 38.77 -38.87 11.78
C GLU A 169 38.63 -40.40 11.83
N THR A 170 37.60 -40.93 11.18
CA THR A 170 37.55 -42.23 10.50
C THR A 170 36.43 -42.10 9.45
N GLY A 171 36.57 -42.27 8.13
CA GLY A 171 37.54 -43.06 7.38
C GLY A 171 36.96 -44.45 7.06
N ILE A 172 35.97 -44.55 6.16
CA ILE A 172 35.67 -45.79 5.41
C ILE A 172 35.31 -45.44 3.96
N GLU A 173 36.10 -46.04 3.07
CA GLU A 173 36.04 -46.01 1.61
C GLU A 173 35.17 -47.16 1.05
N SER A 174 34.59 -46.88 -0.12
CA SER A 174 34.41 -47.79 -1.28
C SER A 174 33.29 -48.85 -1.29
N ALA A 175 32.34 -48.66 -2.21
CA ALA A 175 32.02 -49.67 -3.24
C ALA A 175 31.25 -49.05 -4.42
N GLU A 176 31.87 -49.08 -5.60
CA GLU A 176 31.25 -48.85 -6.92
C GLU A 176 30.26 -49.99 -7.26
N GLN A 177 29.12 -49.65 -7.89
CA GLN A 177 28.50 -50.51 -8.91
C GLN A 177 27.54 -49.73 -9.82
N THR A 178 28.06 -49.38 -11.00
CA THR A 178 27.49 -49.51 -12.36
C THR A 178 25.96 -49.39 -12.59
N ALA A 179 25.62 -48.45 -13.47
CA ALA A 179 24.33 -48.19 -14.12
C ALA A 179 23.77 -49.36 -14.99
N PRO A 180 22.54 -49.25 -15.53
CA PRO A 180 22.45 -48.61 -16.85
C PRO A 180 21.26 -47.67 -17.07
N THR A 181 21.56 -46.66 -17.87
CA THR A 181 20.70 -45.76 -18.62
C THR A 181 19.78 -46.52 -19.58
N SER A 182 18.48 -46.22 -19.60
CA SER A 182 17.61 -46.52 -20.75
C SER A 182 17.01 -45.24 -21.31
N GLN A 183 17.60 -44.79 -22.42
CA GLN A 183 16.98 -43.84 -23.35
C GLN A 183 15.82 -44.54 -24.07
N ALA A 184 14.62 -43.98 -23.97
CA ALA A 184 13.52 -44.32 -24.86
C ALA A 184 13.20 -43.10 -25.74
N GLN A 185 13.56 -43.23 -27.01
CA GLN A 185 13.18 -42.35 -28.10
C GLN A 185 11.65 -42.33 -28.25
N PHE A 186 11.05 -41.14 -28.26
CA PHE A 186 9.71 -40.98 -28.83
C PHE A 186 9.75 -40.09 -30.08
N LYS A 187 9.31 -40.73 -31.17
CA LYS A 187 9.17 -40.23 -32.53
C LYS A 187 8.25 -39.00 -32.60
N LYS A 188 8.72 -38.00 -33.34
CA LYS A 188 7.92 -36.92 -33.92
C LYS A 188 6.83 -37.54 -34.81
N LYS A 189 5.55 -37.29 -34.52
CA LYS A 189 4.43 -37.63 -35.41
C LYS A 189 3.49 -36.42 -35.51
N THR A 190 3.44 -35.95 -36.75
CA THR A 190 2.49 -35.14 -37.51
C THR A 190 1.26 -34.55 -36.82
N GLU A 191 1.03 -33.27 -37.12
CA GLU A 191 -0.23 -32.52 -37.03
C GLU A 191 -1.46 -33.34 -37.45
N GLN A 192 -2.45 -33.42 -36.57
CA GLN A 192 -3.89 -33.23 -36.82
C GLN A 192 -4.68 -33.77 -35.60
N ASP A 193 -5.70 -33.02 -35.20
CA ASP A 193 -6.69 -33.27 -34.14
C ASP A 193 -6.28 -32.97 -32.69
N LYS A 194 -6.27 -31.65 -32.36
CA LYS A 194 -6.65 -31.16 -31.02
C LYS A 194 -8.09 -30.62 -31.10
N PRO A 195 -8.96 -30.88 -30.11
CA PRO A 195 -10.27 -30.26 -30.05
C PRO A 195 -10.11 -28.76 -29.78
N ASP A 196 -10.82 -27.94 -30.57
CA ASP A 196 -10.93 -26.48 -30.45
C ASP A 196 -11.26 -26.05 -29.02
N LEU A 197 -10.26 -25.52 -28.35
CA LEU A 197 -10.35 -24.66 -27.18
C LEU A 197 -9.34 -23.54 -27.40
N ASP A 198 -9.56 -22.78 -28.48
CA ASP A 198 -8.88 -21.52 -28.75
C ASP A 198 -9.93 -20.44 -28.98
N ASP A 199 -9.54 -19.21 -28.67
CA ASP A 199 -10.29 -17.96 -28.80
C ASP A 199 -11.47 -17.75 -27.85
N ARG A 200 -11.16 -17.41 -26.59
CA ARG A 200 -11.92 -16.41 -25.81
C ARG A 200 -11.18 -15.89 -24.56
N LEU A 201 -9.90 -15.61 -24.72
CA LEU A 201 -9.21 -14.59 -23.92
C LEU A 201 -8.52 -13.67 -24.92
N GLU A 202 -9.33 -12.96 -25.72
CA GLU A 202 -8.88 -11.65 -26.15
C GLU A 202 -8.49 -10.92 -24.87
N ASP A 203 -7.27 -10.39 -24.83
CA ASP A 203 -6.90 -9.31 -23.93
C ASP A 203 -7.89 -8.18 -24.20
N VAL A 204 -9.08 -8.27 -23.60
CA VAL A 204 -10.02 -7.17 -23.53
C VAL A 204 -9.29 -6.16 -22.71
N GLU A 205 -8.68 -5.21 -23.42
CA GLU A 205 -8.19 -3.94 -22.93
C GLU A 205 -9.39 -3.23 -22.29
N TYR A 206 -9.76 -3.68 -21.08
CA TYR A 206 -10.76 -3.06 -20.24
C TYR A 206 -10.17 -1.72 -19.85
N ASP A 207 -10.49 -0.72 -20.67
CA ASP A 207 -10.31 0.72 -20.50
C ASP A 207 -9.44 1.03 -19.27
N ASN A 208 -8.14 0.79 -19.46
CA ASN A 208 -7.21 0.66 -18.36
C ASN A 208 -7.05 2.04 -17.69
N PRO A 209 -7.54 2.26 -16.45
CA PRO A 209 -7.35 3.52 -15.75
C PRO A 209 -5.91 3.70 -15.25
N ASP A 210 -4.98 2.80 -15.61
CA ASP A 210 -3.52 2.90 -15.41
C ASP A 210 -2.89 4.14 -16.07
N ASN A 211 -3.68 5.06 -16.61
CA ASN A 211 -3.24 6.41 -16.85
C ASN A 211 -3.12 7.18 -15.54
N ASN A 212 -2.24 6.74 -14.64
CA ASN A 212 -1.55 7.59 -13.68
C ASN A 212 -2.47 8.65 -13.03
N THR A 213 -3.66 8.26 -12.55
CA THR A 213 -4.73 9.23 -12.23
C THR A 213 -4.49 10.00 -10.92
N ALA A 214 -3.41 9.69 -10.20
CA ALA A 214 -2.86 10.58 -9.17
C ALA A 214 -2.10 11.80 -9.75
N GLY A 215 -1.79 11.79 -11.05
CA GLY A 215 -1.13 12.87 -11.78
C GLY A 215 -1.65 12.96 -13.21
N ASN A 216 -2.83 13.57 -13.39
CA ASN A 216 -3.47 13.87 -14.68
C ASN A 216 -2.42 14.12 -15.79
N SER A 217 -2.13 13.17 -16.68
CA SER A 217 -1.01 13.25 -17.64
C SER A 217 -1.24 14.24 -18.82
N GLY A 218 -2.15 15.20 -18.63
CA GLY A 218 -2.46 16.27 -19.58
C GLY A 218 -1.65 17.56 -19.39
N TYR A 219 -1.84 18.50 -20.32
CA TYR A 219 -1.27 19.85 -20.28
C TYR A 219 -1.48 20.57 -18.93
N LEU A 220 -2.59 20.30 -18.23
CA LEU A 220 -2.92 20.90 -16.95
C LEU A 220 -1.96 20.48 -15.82
N ASN A 221 -1.42 19.26 -15.82
CA ASN A 221 -0.45 18.87 -14.79
C ASN A 221 0.88 19.59 -14.94
N GLN A 222 1.25 20.04 -16.14
CA GLN A 222 2.41 20.93 -16.29
C GLN A 222 2.18 22.27 -15.57
N ILE A 223 0.94 22.79 -15.61
CA ILE A 223 0.58 24.02 -14.90
C ILE A 223 0.61 23.77 -13.38
N TRP A 224 -0.02 22.71 -12.90
CA TRP A 224 -0.05 22.39 -11.46
C TRP A 224 1.35 22.09 -10.90
N THR A 225 2.17 21.38 -11.68
CA THR A 225 3.58 21.14 -11.36
C THR A 225 4.34 22.46 -11.19
N ARG A 226 4.17 23.42 -12.10
CA ARG A 226 4.82 24.74 -11.96
C ARG A 226 4.36 25.52 -10.74
N LEU A 227 3.11 25.31 -10.31
CA LEU A 227 2.52 26.08 -9.21
C LEU A 227 2.81 25.49 -7.83
N ALA A 228 3.06 24.18 -7.72
CA ALA A 228 3.06 23.49 -6.44
C ALA A 228 4.13 22.41 -6.25
N ALA A 229 4.81 21.94 -7.30
CA ALA A 229 5.81 20.90 -7.17
C ALA A 229 7.09 21.39 -6.46
N PRO A 230 7.79 20.50 -5.73
CA PRO A 230 9.15 20.77 -5.27
C PRO A 230 10.12 21.08 -6.43
N GLU A 231 11.14 21.90 -6.17
CA GLU A 231 12.30 22.09 -7.07
C GLU A 231 13.19 20.83 -7.13
N ASP A 232 13.93 20.65 -8.23
CA ASP A 232 14.90 19.55 -8.36
C ASP A 232 16.04 19.71 -7.35
N GLY A 233 16.41 18.61 -6.66
CA GLY A 233 17.59 18.61 -5.80
C GLY A 233 17.44 19.40 -4.52
N MET A 234 16.28 19.31 -3.85
CA MET A 234 16.01 19.94 -2.55
C MET A 234 16.80 19.32 -1.38
N SER A 235 18.01 18.81 -1.64
CA SER A 235 19.06 18.60 -0.65
C SER A 235 20.02 19.79 -0.67
N VAL A 236 19.99 20.60 0.39
CA VAL A 236 21.05 21.56 0.77
C VAL A 236 21.28 22.75 -0.19
N SER A 237 20.60 23.87 0.13
CA SER A 237 20.97 25.28 -0.09
C SER A 237 21.43 25.76 -1.48
N ASN A 238 20.63 26.66 -2.10
CA ASN A 238 21.06 27.99 -2.58
C ASN A 238 19.98 28.78 -3.37
N SER A 239 18.74 28.29 -3.52
CA SER A 239 17.62 29.13 -3.98
C SER A 239 16.91 29.75 -2.76
N THR A 240 16.84 31.08 -2.71
CA THR A 240 16.31 31.90 -1.61
C THR A 240 14.77 31.89 -1.51
N GLN A 241 14.10 30.81 -1.91
CA GLN A 241 12.64 30.81 -2.07
C GLN A 241 11.89 29.61 -1.47
N THR A 242 12.57 28.52 -1.12
CA THR A 242 11.95 27.35 -0.46
C THR A 242 12.63 27.05 0.86
N ALA A 243 11.81 26.80 1.88
CA ALA A 243 12.27 26.42 3.21
C ALA A 243 12.72 24.95 3.24
N PRO A 244 13.52 24.53 4.25
CA PRO A 244 14.00 23.15 4.34
C PRO A 244 12.84 22.15 4.46
N ALA A 245 13.00 20.96 3.88
CA ALA A 245 11.99 19.92 3.89
C ALA A 245 12.59 18.52 4.08
N THR A 246 11.98 17.73 4.95
CA THR A 246 12.24 16.29 5.10
C THR A 246 11.16 15.49 4.37
N PHE A 247 11.56 14.54 3.54
CA PHE A 247 10.64 13.72 2.75
C PHE A 247 10.53 12.32 3.33
N LEU A 248 9.30 11.90 3.62
CA LEU A 248 8.96 10.57 4.09
C LEU A 248 8.20 9.80 3.01
N ALA A 249 8.48 8.52 2.84
CA ALA A 249 7.78 7.64 1.90
C ALA A 249 7.09 6.49 2.65
N ASN A 250 5.86 6.17 2.24
CA ASN A 250 5.10 5.07 2.86
C ASN A 250 5.67 3.66 2.64
N SER A 251 6.58 3.50 1.68
CA SER A 251 7.21 2.23 1.33
C SER A 251 8.57 2.45 0.65
N THR A 252 9.40 1.41 0.61
CA THR A 252 10.66 1.38 -0.13
C THR A 252 10.43 1.55 -1.64
N TRP A 253 9.32 1.01 -2.15
CA TRP A 253 8.93 1.18 -3.55
C TRP A 253 8.62 2.64 -3.85
N THR A 254 7.77 3.29 -3.05
CA THR A 254 7.47 4.73 -3.20
C THR A 254 8.74 5.58 -3.02
N ALA A 255 9.63 5.22 -2.09
CA ALA A 255 10.92 5.87 -1.92
C ALA A 255 11.78 5.81 -3.19
N ALA A 256 11.82 4.66 -3.86
CA ALA A 256 12.51 4.51 -5.14
C ALA A 256 11.86 5.35 -6.25
N VAL A 257 10.53 5.45 -6.29
CA VAL A 257 9.81 6.34 -7.24
C VAL A 257 10.21 7.79 -7.00
N ILE A 258 10.22 8.26 -5.74
CA ILE A 258 10.60 9.62 -5.36
C ILE A 258 12.06 9.91 -5.73
N ALA A 259 12.99 9.00 -5.41
CA ALA A 259 14.39 9.14 -5.76
C ALA A 259 14.60 9.28 -7.27
N ASN A 260 13.92 8.45 -8.06
CA ASN A 260 13.99 8.55 -9.52
C ASN A 260 13.36 9.82 -10.08
N ARG A 261 12.29 10.33 -9.47
CA ARG A 261 11.52 11.46 -9.99
C ARG A 261 12.08 12.81 -9.59
N TYR A 262 12.58 12.94 -8.36
CA TYR A 262 13.00 14.22 -7.78
C TYR A 262 14.48 14.26 -7.41
N ASN A 263 15.21 13.14 -7.54
CA ASN A 263 16.58 13.02 -7.06
C ASN A 263 16.69 13.36 -5.56
N ILE A 264 15.71 12.88 -4.79
CA ILE A 264 15.60 13.01 -3.34
C ILE A 264 15.55 11.60 -2.77
N ASP A 265 16.38 11.27 -1.80
CA ASP A 265 16.30 10.01 -1.06
C ASP A 265 15.40 10.21 0.18
N PRO A 266 14.10 9.84 0.15
CA PRO A 266 13.23 9.99 1.31
C PRO A 266 13.49 8.91 2.36
N VAL A 267 13.15 9.22 3.61
CA VAL A 267 13.13 8.23 4.70
C VAL A 267 11.87 7.37 4.57
N VAL A 268 12.00 6.06 4.71
CA VAL A 268 10.82 5.17 4.68
C VAL A 268 10.14 5.20 6.05
N CYS A 269 8.89 5.66 6.07
CA CYS A 269 8.03 5.69 7.24
C CYS A 269 6.70 5.02 6.89
N HIS A 270 6.55 3.75 7.25
CA HIS A 270 5.37 2.95 6.90
C HIS A 270 4.11 3.44 7.63
N PRO A 271 2.93 3.42 6.98
CA PRO A 271 1.65 3.72 7.64
C PRO A 271 1.41 2.85 8.88
N PRO A 272 0.76 3.39 9.93
CA PRO A 272 0.45 2.63 11.13
C PRO A 272 -0.69 1.65 10.88
N VAL A 273 -0.53 0.43 11.40
CA VAL A 273 -1.55 -0.62 11.48
C VAL A 273 -1.33 -1.40 12.79
N ASP A 274 -2.29 -1.29 13.70
CA ASP A 274 -2.23 -1.95 14.99
C ASP A 274 -2.69 -3.42 14.92
N PRO A 275 -2.20 -4.29 15.83
CA PRO A 275 -2.60 -5.69 15.87
C PRO A 275 -4.12 -5.89 16.12
N ILE A 276 -4.77 -6.73 15.29
CA ILE A 276 -6.23 -6.95 15.33
C ILE A 276 -6.58 -8.29 15.98
N TYR A 277 -6.96 -8.33 17.26
CA TYR A 277 -7.21 -9.60 17.98
C TYR A 277 -8.69 -10.02 18.00
N GLY A 278 -8.99 -11.24 17.56
CA GLY A 278 -10.35 -11.81 17.59
C GLY A 278 -10.50 -13.12 18.38
N GLY A 279 -9.55 -13.43 19.28
CA GLY A 279 -9.65 -14.52 20.25
C GLY A 279 -9.56 -15.96 19.70
N ARG A 280 -9.67 -16.18 18.39
CA ARG A 280 -9.49 -17.51 17.76
C ARG A 280 -8.03 -17.84 17.51
N SER A 281 -7.64 -19.05 17.89
CA SER A 281 -6.38 -19.66 17.45
C SER A 281 -6.43 -20.00 15.96
N TRP A 282 -5.28 -20.21 15.34
CA TRP A 282 -5.22 -20.48 13.90
C TRP A 282 -6.03 -21.72 13.49
N ASP A 283 -6.02 -22.79 14.31
CA ASP A 283 -6.73 -24.04 14.00
C ASP A 283 -8.26 -23.91 14.06
N GLU A 284 -8.77 -22.85 14.71
CA GLU A 284 -10.20 -22.55 14.80
C GLU A 284 -10.68 -21.59 13.69
N ARG A 285 -9.76 -21.14 12.83
CA ARG A 285 -10.09 -20.27 11.70
C ARG A 285 -10.61 -21.08 10.53
N GLU A 286 -11.50 -20.44 9.79
CA GLU A 286 -12.14 -21.01 8.63
C GLU A 286 -11.20 -20.96 7.41
N ASP A 287 -11.27 -21.98 6.57
CA ASP A 287 -10.53 -22.06 5.30
C ASP A 287 -11.17 -21.11 4.28
N GLY A 288 -10.99 -19.81 4.50
CA GLY A 288 -11.50 -18.78 3.60
C GLY A 288 -10.52 -17.65 3.36
N VAL A 289 -10.73 -17.01 2.22
CA VAL A 289 -9.98 -15.87 1.70
C VAL A 289 -10.78 -14.60 1.94
N VAL A 290 -10.13 -13.58 2.47
CA VAL A 290 -10.70 -12.22 2.58
C VAL A 290 -9.99 -11.29 1.61
N VAL A 291 -10.76 -10.52 0.85
CA VAL A 291 -10.29 -9.46 -0.05
C VAL A 291 -10.90 -8.14 0.40
N VAL A 292 -10.05 -7.19 0.79
CA VAL A 292 -10.46 -5.89 1.36
C VAL A 292 -10.02 -4.75 0.46
N GLY A 293 -10.99 -3.96 0.02
CA GLY A 293 -10.75 -2.73 -0.71
C GLY A 293 -11.96 -2.30 -1.53
N ARG A 294 -11.94 -1.06 -2.02
CA ARG A 294 -13.00 -0.53 -2.90
C ARG A 294 -13.35 -1.54 -4.00
N LEU A 295 -14.64 -1.71 -4.29
CA LEU A 295 -15.13 -2.48 -5.43
C LEU A 295 -14.87 -1.68 -6.71
N ALA A 296 -13.62 -1.72 -7.17
CA ALA A 296 -13.12 -0.97 -8.29
C ALA A 296 -12.24 -1.84 -9.19
N PRO A 297 -12.15 -1.54 -10.51
CA PRO A 297 -11.36 -2.34 -11.44
C PRO A 297 -9.89 -2.49 -11.04
N ASP A 298 -9.26 -1.45 -10.47
CA ASP A 298 -7.87 -1.48 -10.03
C ASP A 298 -7.62 -2.45 -8.87
N LYS A 299 -8.66 -2.79 -8.11
CA LYS A 299 -8.62 -3.76 -7.01
C LYS A 299 -8.86 -5.21 -7.46
N ARG A 300 -9.29 -5.41 -8.71
CA ARG A 300 -9.45 -6.72 -9.37
C ARG A 300 -10.26 -7.78 -8.58
N PRO A 301 -11.40 -7.45 -7.93
CA PRO A 301 -12.19 -8.45 -7.20
C PRO A 301 -12.70 -9.61 -8.08
N LEU A 302 -12.90 -9.42 -9.39
CA LEU A 302 -13.28 -10.50 -10.31
C LEU A 302 -12.16 -11.54 -10.52
N ASP A 303 -10.90 -11.10 -10.48
CA ASP A 303 -9.75 -12.01 -10.53
C ASP A 303 -9.66 -12.82 -9.24
N ALA A 304 -10.04 -12.26 -8.09
CA ALA A 304 -10.08 -12.98 -6.82
C ALA A 304 -11.10 -14.12 -6.85
N ILE A 305 -12.28 -13.88 -7.42
CA ILE A 305 -13.28 -14.93 -7.67
C ILE A 305 -12.67 -16.03 -8.54
N SER A 306 -12.01 -15.65 -9.64
CA SER A 306 -11.41 -16.61 -10.59
C SER A 306 -10.27 -17.44 -9.96
N ILE A 307 -9.45 -16.84 -9.10
CA ILE A 307 -8.38 -17.54 -8.37
C ILE A 307 -9.00 -18.57 -7.40
N VAL A 308 -10.02 -18.18 -6.64
CA VAL A 308 -10.69 -19.09 -5.71
C VAL A 308 -11.42 -20.21 -6.45
N ASP A 309 -12.05 -19.94 -7.59
CA ASP A 309 -12.62 -20.97 -8.47
C ASP A 309 -11.56 -21.99 -8.88
N ALA A 310 -10.38 -21.53 -9.29
CA ALA A 310 -9.27 -22.38 -9.73
C ALA A 310 -8.73 -23.22 -8.56
N VAL A 311 -8.52 -22.65 -7.38
CA VAL A 311 -8.09 -23.40 -6.19
C VAL A 311 -9.15 -24.44 -5.78
N ARG A 312 -10.44 -24.09 -5.82
CA ARG A 312 -11.52 -25.07 -5.56
C ARG A 312 -11.57 -26.19 -6.59
N SER A 313 -11.28 -25.90 -7.86
CA SER A 313 -11.21 -26.92 -8.92
C SER A 313 -10.11 -27.97 -8.68
N GLN A 314 -9.12 -27.65 -7.83
CA GLN A 314 -8.08 -28.58 -7.39
C GLN A 314 -8.50 -29.44 -6.18
N GLY A 315 -9.71 -29.27 -5.67
CA GLY A 315 -10.30 -30.10 -4.61
C GLY A 315 -10.37 -29.45 -3.23
N HIS A 316 -9.99 -28.19 -3.10
CA HIS A 316 -10.06 -27.45 -1.83
C HIS A 316 -11.47 -26.91 -1.54
N ASP A 317 -11.92 -27.03 -0.30
CA ASP A 317 -13.13 -26.36 0.16
C ASP A 317 -12.82 -24.98 0.73
N LEU A 318 -12.48 -24.05 -0.18
CA LEU A 318 -12.11 -22.66 0.14
C LEU A 318 -13.27 -21.71 -0.16
N HIS A 319 -13.64 -20.82 0.76
CA HIS A 319 -14.63 -19.75 0.49
C HIS A 319 -14.00 -18.36 0.40
N LEU A 320 -14.75 -17.39 -0.14
CA LEU A 320 -14.28 -16.04 -0.42
C LEU A 320 -15.23 -14.99 0.16
N HIS A 321 -14.67 -14.03 0.89
CA HIS A 321 -15.32 -12.81 1.36
C HIS A 321 -14.69 -11.60 0.67
N ILE A 322 -15.45 -10.93 -0.18
CA ILE A 322 -15.07 -9.65 -0.80
C ILE A 322 -15.73 -8.53 0.00
N VAL A 323 -14.92 -7.63 0.52
CA VAL A 323 -15.36 -6.58 1.45
C VAL A 323 -14.84 -5.24 0.98
N GLY A 324 -15.71 -4.24 0.92
CA GLY A 324 -15.26 -2.89 0.58
C GLY A 324 -16.36 -1.90 0.33
N THR A 325 -15.96 -0.69 -0.06
CA THR A 325 -16.91 0.35 -0.44
C THR A 325 -17.18 0.31 -1.94
N ALA A 326 -18.37 0.72 -2.35
CA ALA A 326 -18.73 0.89 -3.75
C ALA A 326 -19.04 2.37 -4.04
N PRO A 327 -18.01 3.22 -4.24
CA PRO A 327 -18.24 4.62 -4.62
C PRO A 327 -19.13 4.73 -5.86
N ASP A 328 -19.89 5.81 -5.98
CA ASP A 328 -20.83 6.01 -7.10
C ASP A 328 -20.19 5.83 -8.49
N ALA A 329 -18.92 6.25 -8.63
CA ALA A 329 -18.15 6.09 -9.86
C ALA A 329 -17.94 4.63 -10.29
N TYR A 330 -18.07 3.67 -9.38
CA TYR A 330 -17.86 2.24 -9.61
C TYR A 330 -19.10 1.38 -9.32
N ARG A 331 -20.28 2.00 -9.17
CA ARG A 331 -21.53 1.30 -8.83
C ARG A 331 -21.87 0.16 -9.81
N ASP A 332 -21.70 0.39 -11.11
CA ASP A 332 -21.96 -0.64 -12.14
C ASP A 332 -20.95 -1.80 -12.07
N TYR A 333 -19.69 -1.48 -11.74
CA TYR A 333 -18.66 -2.49 -11.54
C TYR A 333 -18.93 -3.32 -10.29
N ALA A 334 -19.30 -2.68 -9.17
CA ALA A 334 -19.73 -3.36 -7.95
C ALA A 334 -20.92 -4.30 -8.20
N ALA A 335 -21.94 -3.85 -8.94
CA ALA A 335 -23.07 -4.69 -9.33
C ALA A 335 -22.63 -5.92 -10.17
N THR A 336 -21.62 -5.76 -11.02
CA THR A 336 -21.03 -6.86 -11.80
C THR A 336 -20.35 -7.88 -10.88
N VAL A 337 -19.56 -7.42 -9.89
CA VAL A 337 -18.92 -8.28 -8.88
C VAL A 337 -19.97 -9.05 -8.09
N THR A 338 -21.01 -8.37 -7.60
CA THR A 338 -22.10 -8.99 -6.83
C THR A 338 -22.86 -10.03 -7.66
N THR A 339 -23.10 -9.76 -8.95
CA THR A 339 -23.74 -10.73 -9.85
C THR A 339 -22.87 -11.98 -10.03
N LYS A 340 -21.55 -11.80 -10.27
CA LYS A 340 -20.61 -12.92 -10.40
C LYS A 340 -20.45 -13.71 -9.10
N ALA A 341 -20.53 -13.06 -7.96
CA ALA A 341 -20.54 -13.72 -6.66
C ALA A 341 -21.81 -14.54 -6.44
N ALA A 342 -22.99 -14.03 -6.83
CA ALA A 342 -24.27 -14.72 -6.64
C ALA A 342 -24.36 -16.08 -7.38
N ASP A 343 -23.60 -16.26 -8.46
CA ASP A 343 -23.47 -17.53 -9.17
C ASP A 343 -22.69 -18.60 -8.38
N ARG A 344 -22.10 -18.24 -7.24
CA ARG A 344 -21.19 -19.09 -6.44
C ARG A 344 -21.59 -19.09 -4.98
N SER A 345 -22.01 -20.24 -4.46
CA SER A 345 -22.44 -20.38 -3.05
C SER A 345 -21.32 -20.16 -2.02
N TYR A 346 -20.05 -20.15 -2.45
CA TYR A 346 -18.86 -19.96 -1.62
C TYR A 346 -18.25 -18.55 -1.76
N VAL A 347 -18.91 -17.63 -2.46
CA VAL A 347 -18.48 -16.23 -2.58
C VAL A 347 -19.51 -15.33 -1.93
N SER A 348 -19.06 -14.45 -1.04
CA SER A 348 -19.88 -13.40 -0.43
C SER A 348 -19.29 -12.03 -0.71
N VAL A 349 -20.17 -11.04 -0.85
CA VAL A 349 -19.81 -9.63 -1.04
C VAL A 349 -20.50 -8.83 0.05
N GLU A 350 -19.72 -8.11 0.86
CA GLU A 350 -20.22 -7.23 1.92
C GLU A 350 -19.76 -5.78 1.64
N GLU A 351 -20.71 -4.91 1.29
CA GLU A 351 -20.46 -3.49 1.01
C GLU A 351 -20.61 -2.64 2.29
N ASP A 352 -19.72 -1.65 2.45
CA ASP A 352 -19.80 -0.59 3.47
C ASP A 352 -20.04 -1.08 4.92
N ILE A 353 -19.41 -2.20 5.28
CA ILE A 353 -19.54 -2.78 6.63
C ILE A 353 -18.83 -1.95 7.72
N PRO A 354 -19.30 -2.04 8.99
CA PRO A 354 -18.59 -1.47 10.13
C PRO A 354 -17.19 -2.08 10.32
N ARG A 355 -16.27 -1.31 10.92
CA ARG A 355 -14.91 -1.77 11.23
C ARG A 355 -14.88 -3.08 12.02
N SER A 356 -15.71 -3.19 13.05
CA SER A 356 -15.82 -4.41 13.88
C SER A 356 -16.23 -5.67 13.10
N ARG A 357 -17.05 -5.51 12.04
CA ARG A 357 -17.42 -6.62 11.15
C ARG A 357 -16.24 -7.03 10.27
N LEU A 358 -15.47 -6.07 9.77
CA LEU A 358 -14.24 -6.36 9.02
C LEU A 358 -13.24 -7.11 9.90
N GLU A 359 -12.97 -6.63 11.11
CA GLU A 359 -12.05 -7.27 12.05
C GLU A 359 -12.48 -8.69 12.42
N THR A 360 -13.80 -8.91 12.54
CA THR A 360 -14.34 -10.27 12.69
C THR A 360 -13.90 -11.14 11.52
N LEU A 361 -14.13 -10.71 10.27
CA LEU A 361 -13.72 -11.47 9.09
C LEU A 361 -12.20 -11.73 9.08
N LEU A 362 -11.38 -10.71 9.37
CA LEU A 362 -9.92 -10.86 9.41
C LEU A 362 -9.45 -11.86 10.48
N CYS A 363 -10.13 -11.91 11.62
CA CYS A 363 -9.75 -12.79 12.74
C CYS A 363 -10.29 -14.21 12.62
N THR A 364 -11.38 -14.42 11.88
CA THR A 364 -12.00 -15.75 11.73
C THR A 364 -11.51 -16.51 10.51
N HIS A 365 -10.83 -15.86 9.57
CA HIS A 365 -10.35 -16.48 8.32
C HIS A 365 -8.83 -16.63 8.29
N LYS A 366 -8.36 -17.65 7.57
CA LYS A 366 -6.93 -17.96 7.45
C LYS A 366 -6.20 -17.09 6.43
N TYR A 367 -6.83 -16.75 5.31
CA TYR A 367 -6.12 -16.22 4.15
C TYR A 367 -6.56 -14.80 3.77
N GLY A 368 -5.60 -13.92 3.50
CA GLY A 368 -5.84 -12.59 2.96
C GLY A 368 -5.30 -12.50 1.54
N LEU A 369 -6.07 -11.92 0.61
CA LEU A 369 -5.65 -11.75 -0.78
C LEU A 369 -5.78 -10.29 -1.19
N ASN A 370 -4.71 -9.74 -1.74
CA ASN A 370 -4.71 -8.48 -2.45
C ASN A 370 -4.31 -8.76 -3.90
N LEU A 371 -4.94 -8.08 -4.86
CA LEU A 371 -4.68 -8.29 -6.29
C LEU A 371 -4.23 -7.03 -7.00
N LYS A 372 -4.14 -5.89 -6.31
CA LYS A 372 -3.69 -4.65 -6.92
C LYS A 372 -2.18 -4.71 -7.21
N PRO A 373 -1.75 -4.66 -8.48
CA PRO A 373 -0.33 -4.54 -8.80
C PRO A 373 0.16 -3.14 -8.44
N ARG A 374 1.45 -3.02 -8.08
CA ARG A 374 2.10 -1.74 -7.76
C ARG A 374 1.31 -0.92 -6.74
N GLU A 375 0.79 -1.57 -5.69
CA GLU A 375 0.14 -0.80 -4.63
C GLU A 375 1.16 0.02 -3.89
N HIS A 376 0.80 1.23 -3.48
CA HIS A 376 1.79 2.15 -2.91
C HIS A 376 2.37 1.62 -1.58
N PHE A 377 1.49 1.13 -0.69
CA PHE A 377 1.88 0.44 0.54
C PHE A 377 1.14 -0.89 0.70
N GLY A 378 -0.19 -0.89 0.53
CA GLY A 378 -1.03 -2.07 0.72
C GLY A 378 -1.55 -2.18 2.16
N LEU A 379 -2.32 -1.18 2.61
CA LEU A 379 -2.88 -1.13 3.96
C LEU A 379 -3.68 -2.40 4.31
N SER A 380 -4.52 -2.88 3.38
CA SER A 380 -5.24 -4.16 3.56
C SER A 380 -4.30 -5.35 3.79
N VAL A 381 -3.15 -5.39 3.11
CA VAL A 381 -2.15 -6.46 3.29
C VAL A 381 -1.54 -6.38 4.68
N ALA A 382 -1.27 -5.16 5.17
CA ALA A 382 -0.75 -4.95 6.50
C ALA A 382 -1.80 -5.33 7.57
N GLU A 383 -3.08 -5.07 7.33
CA GLU A 383 -4.18 -5.53 8.20
C GLU A 383 -4.29 -7.06 8.23
N TYR A 384 -4.09 -7.75 7.11
CA TYR A 384 -4.03 -9.22 7.09
C TYR A 384 -2.91 -9.75 8.00
N VAL A 385 -1.72 -9.16 7.90
CA VAL A 385 -0.58 -9.51 8.77
C VAL A 385 -0.90 -9.18 10.23
N ALA A 386 -1.46 -8.02 10.51
CA ALA A 386 -1.85 -7.58 11.85
C ALA A 386 -2.94 -8.46 12.49
N ALA A 387 -3.83 -9.04 11.68
CA ALA A 387 -4.82 -10.01 12.10
C ALA A 387 -4.28 -11.44 12.26
N GLY A 388 -3.01 -11.69 11.89
CA GLY A 388 -2.39 -13.01 11.94
C GLY A 388 -2.94 -13.95 10.87
N MET A 389 -3.16 -13.44 9.65
CA MET A 389 -3.54 -14.22 8.47
C MET A 389 -2.30 -14.61 7.65
N VAL A 390 -2.43 -15.60 6.78
CA VAL A 390 -1.49 -15.85 5.68
C VAL A 390 -1.92 -14.98 4.49
N ALA A 391 -1.13 -13.96 4.20
CA ALA A 391 -1.46 -12.93 3.21
C ALA A 391 -0.72 -13.15 1.89
N PHE A 392 -1.41 -12.91 0.77
CA PHE A 392 -0.87 -12.97 -0.59
C PHE A 392 -1.08 -11.65 -1.32
N ALA A 393 -0.10 -11.23 -2.12
CA ALA A 393 -0.19 -10.02 -2.93
C ALA A 393 0.72 -10.11 -4.17
N PRO A 394 0.53 -9.27 -5.21
CA PRO A 394 1.46 -9.22 -6.32
C PRO A 394 2.88 -8.86 -5.87
N ALA A 395 3.91 -9.39 -6.53
CA ALA A 395 5.33 -9.15 -6.25
C ALA A 395 5.84 -7.78 -6.73
N SER A 396 5.03 -6.72 -6.53
CA SER A 396 5.34 -5.34 -6.93
C SER A 396 4.77 -4.36 -5.92
N GLY A 397 5.24 -3.10 -5.93
CA GLY A 397 4.73 -2.07 -5.02
C GLY A 397 5.22 -2.21 -3.58
N GLY A 398 4.63 -1.43 -2.67
CA GLY A 398 4.95 -1.41 -1.25
C GLY A 398 4.45 -2.62 -0.47
N GLN A 399 3.53 -3.43 -1.01
CA GLN A 399 3.11 -4.69 -0.37
C GLN A 399 4.28 -5.68 -0.20
N VAL A 400 5.34 -5.51 -0.99
CA VAL A 400 6.59 -6.27 -0.87
C VAL A 400 7.28 -6.01 0.47
N ASP A 401 7.20 -4.78 1.00
CA ASP A 401 7.71 -4.44 2.33
C ASP A 401 6.84 -5.07 3.42
N VAL A 402 5.52 -5.05 3.21
CA VAL A 402 4.53 -5.59 4.15
C VAL A 402 4.73 -7.09 4.34
N LEU A 403 4.94 -7.81 3.24
CA LEU A 403 5.15 -9.26 3.24
C LEU A 403 6.62 -9.65 3.41
N ASP A 404 7.49 -8.71 3.79
CA ASP A 404 8.92 -8.93 4.05
C ASP A 404 9.62 -9.73 2.94
N ARG A 405 9.25 -9.46 1.68
CA ARG A 405 9.80 -10.11 0.48
C ARG A 405 9.65 -11.64 0.47
N GLN A 406 8.68 -12.20 1.18
CA GLN A 406 8.44 -13.64 1.21
C GLN A 406 7.93 -14.17 -0.15
N ASN A 407 8.77 -14.92 -0.87
CA ASN A 407 8.47 -15.43 -2.21
C ASN A 407 7.26 -16.39 -2.26
N ASN A 408 6.95 -17.08 -1.16
CA ASN A 408 5.74 -17.92 -1.03
C ASN A 408 4.46 -17.10 -0.73
N ARG A 409 4.57 -15.78 -0.63
CA ARG A 409 3.44 -14.84 -0.40
C ARG A 409 3.22 -13.89 -1.57
N LEU A 410 4.31 -13.50 -2.24
CA LEU A 410 4.30 -12.56 -3.35
C LEU A 410 4.19 -13.29 -4.69
N PHE A 411 3.20 -12.98 -5.53
CA PHE A 411 2.97 -13.67 -6.81
C PHE A 411 3.12 -12.77 -8.05
N ASP A 412 3.47 -13.36 -9.19
CA ASP A 412 3.70 -12.64 -10.46
C ASP A 412 2.58 -12.84 -11.49
N SER A 413 1.79 -13.91 -11.36
CA SER A 413 0.69 -14.23 -12.29
C SER A 413 -0.50 -14.87 -11.58
N PHE A 414 -1.58 -15.06 -12.33
CA PHE A 414 -2.76 -15.80 -11.87
C PHE A 414 -2.40 -17.23 -11.45
N GLU A 415 -1.66 -17.97 -12.27
CA GLU A 415 -1.26 -19.36 -12.02
C GLU A 415 -0.36 -19.46 -10.79
N ASP A 416 0.54 -18.48 -10.63
CA ASP A 416 1.44 -18.41 -9.49
C ASP A 416 0.69 -18.09 -8.19
N ALA A 417 -0.32 -17.22 -8.23
CA ALA A 417 -1.21 -16.98 -7.10
C ALA A 417 -1.97 -18.25 -6.69
N VAL A 418 -2.57 -18.96 -7.66
CA VAL A 418 -3.27 -20.23 -7.43
C VAL A 418 -2.34 -21.26 -6.80
N MET A 419 -1.14 -21.44 -7.35
CA MET A 419 -0.14 -22.40 -6.85
C MET A 419 0.33 -22.08 -5.44
N LYS A 420 0.55 -20.81 -5.09
CA LYS A 420 0.96 -20.39 -3.74
C LYS A 420 -0.14 -20.58 -2.72
N ILE A 421 -1.40 -20.30 -3.07
CA ILE A 421 -2.55 -20.55 -2.19
C ILE A 421 -2.75 -22.06 -1.98
N ASP A 422 -2.75 -22.86 -3.06
CA ASP A 422 -2.82 -24.33 -2.99
C ASP A 422 -1.72 -24.90 -2.08
N THR A 423 -0.47 -24.47 -2.28
CA THR A 423 0.67 -24.91 -1.48
C THR A 423 0.50 -24.55 0.00
N ALA A 424 0.05 -23.34 0.30
CA ALA A 424 -0.18 -22.88 1.67
C ALA A 424 -1.28 -23.69 2.38
N ILE A 425 -2.33 -24.10 1.65
CA ILE A 425 -3.37 -24.98 2.18
C ILE A 425 -2.81 -26.39 2.42
N MET A 426 -2.16 -26.98 1.41
CA MET A 426 -1.64 -28.35 1.46
C MET A 426 -0.56 -28.57 2.52
N THR A 427 0.23 -27.54 2.81
CA THR A 427 1.31 -27.59 3.80
C THR A 427 0.93 -26.92 5.12
N ASP A 428 -0.32 -26.46 5.24
CA ASP A 428 -0.88 -25.83 6.44
C ASP A 428 0.02 -24.70 6.98
N GLU A 429 0.47 -23.83 6.05
CA GLU A 429 1.40 -22.75 6.38
C GLU A 429 0.76 -21.81 7.40
N ARG A 430 1.57 -21.40 8.38
CA ARG A 430 1.16 -20.51 9.46
C ARG A 430 1.70 -19.09 9.21
N PRO A 431 1.06 -18.04 9.76
CA PRO A 431 1.59 -16.68 9.73
C PRO A 431 2.97 -16.62 10.39
N GLN A 432 3.95 -16.03 9.70
CA GLN A 432 5.34 -15.96 10.17
C GLN A 432 5.76 -14.54 10.60
N LEU A 433 5.02 -13.53 10.15
CA LEU A 433 5.37 -12.13 10.38
C LEU A 433 4.81 -11.62 11.71
N PRO A 434 5.56 -10.78 12.46
CA PRO A 434 5.05 -10.16 13.68
C PRO A 434 3.83 -9.28 13.39
N ARG A 435 2.78 -9.48 14.17
CA ARG A 435 1.50 -8.77 14.00
C ARG A 435 1.59 -7.27 14.30
N ASN A 436 2.62 -6.85 15.04
CA ASN A 436 2.87 -5.47 15.45
C ASN A 436 3.96 -4.77 14.62
N ARG A 437 4.36 -5.32 13.47
CA ARG A 437 5.47 -4.78 12.64
C ARG A 437 5.26 -3.31 12.21
N PHE A 438 4.00 -2.89 12.11
CA PHE A 438 3.57 -1.55 11.72
C PHE A 438 2.77 -0.85 12.81
N ASN A 439 2.95 -1.22 14.10
CA ASN A 439 2.19 -0.59 15.18
C ASN A 439 2.35 0.94 15.20
N ARG A 440 1.32 1.60 15.75
CA ARG A 440 1.22 3.06 15.80
C ARG A 440 2.40 3.73 16.51
N ASP A 441 2.87 3.21 17.64
CA ASP A 441 3.98 3.82 18.41
C ASP A 441 5.23 4.07 17.55
N ARG A 442 5.52 3.17 16.60
CA ARG A 442 6.66 3.30 15.70
C ARG A 442 6.47 4.45 14.70
N PHE A 443 5.25 4.57 14.16
CA PHE A 443 4.89 5.64 13.24
C PHE A 443 4.94 6.98 13.96
N ASP A 444 4.30 7.09 15.12
CA ASP A 444 4.23 8.31 15.91
C ASP A 444 5.63 8.80 16.30
N ALA A 445 6.47 7.91 16.83
CA ALA A 445 7.86 8.24 17.16
C ALA A 445 8.65 8.75 15.95
N SER A 446 8.40 8.20 14.74
CA SER A 446 9.05 8.67 13.51
C SER A 446 8.55 10.06 13.10
N ILE A 447 7.25 10.31 13.13
CA ILE A 447 6.66 11.60 12.78
C ILE A 447 7.12 12.68 13.76
N ILE A 448 6.98 12.44 15.07
CA ILE A 448 7.40 13.36 16.13
C ILE A 448 8.89 13.68 16.00
N SER A 449 9.74 12.67 15.84
CA SER A 449 11.19 12.88 15.71
C SER A 449 11.55 13.78 14.54
N HIS A 450 10.92 13.61 13.37
CA HIS A 450 11.21 14.44 12.20
C HIS A 450 10.66 15.86 12.32
N VAL A 451 9.51 16.02 12.98
CA VAL A 451 8.95 17.35 13.27
C VAL A 451 9.84 18.11 14.24
N GLU A 452 10.26 17.47 15.34
CA GLU A 452 11.14 18.07 16.35
C GLU A 452 12.53 18.40 15.79
N GLU A 453 13.09 17.53 14.97
CA GLU A 453 14.35 17.82 14.27
C GLU A 453 14.22 19.07 13.40
N MET A 454 13.14 19.20 12.63
CA MET A 454 12.87 20.36 11.77
C MET A 454 12.59 21.64 12.55
N LEU A 455 11.95 21.56 13.72
CA LEU A 455 11.73 22.70 14.62
C LEU A 455 13.03 23.20 15.28
N SER A 456 14.03 22.32 15.41
CA SER A 456 15.32 22.63 16.05
C SER A 456 16.35 23.27 15.10
N GLN A 457 16.09 23.28 13.79
CA GLN A 457 16.93 23.88 12.75
C GLN A 457 16.66 25.37 12.59
#